data_AF-A0A2V8ZMY5-F1
#
_entry.id   AF-A0A2V8ZMY5-F1
#
_cell.length_a   1.000
_cell.length_b   1.000
_cell.length_c   1.000
_cell.angle_alpha   90.00
_cell.angle_beta   90.00
_cell.angle_gamma   90.00
#
_symmetry.space_group_name_H-M   'P 1'
#
loop_
_entity.id
_entity.type
_entity.pdbx_description
1 polymer ?
#
loop_
_entity_poly.entity_id
_entity_poly.type
_entity_poly.pdbx_seq_one_letter_code
_entity_poly.pdbx_strand_id
1 'polypeptide(L)'
;MAGKSRKSKRRTITLSLDAVIIGIDANFEPITKTACDYRQKNVYPYLERKGFTVQHLQGSMARRTYVAPAARQANVHYITGLGHGSYESFTGDFYDPVFSVGNYSPEESGGKI
;
A
#
# COMPACT_ATOMS: atom_id res chain seq x y z
N MET A 1 -22.38 25.84 -52.54
CA MET A 1 -21.81 26.07 -51.19
C MET A 1 -21.21 24.76 -50.71
N ALA A 2 -19.88 24.66 -50.60
CA ALA A 2 -19.21 23.43 -50.16
C ALA A 2 -18.91 23.48 -48.65
N GLY A 3 -19.58 22.62 -47.88
CA GLY A 3 -19.38 22.51 -46.44
C GLY A 3 -18.05 21.85 -46.11
N LYS A 4 -17.17 22.57 -45.39
CA LYS A 4 -15.89 22.03 -44.90
C LYS A 4 -16.15 21.03 -43.77
N SER A 5 -15.86 19.75 -44.02
CA SER A 5 -15.83 18.70 -43.01
C SER A 5 -14.71 18.98 -41.98
N ARG A 6 -15.10 19.25 -40.72
CA ARG A 6 -14.17 19.39 -39.59
C ARG A 6 -13.68 18.01 -39.18
N LYS A 7 -12.43 17.67 -39.50
CA LYS A 7 -11.77 16.46 -38.98
C LYS A 7 -11.56 16.61 -37.47
N SER A 8 -12.23 15.77 -36.68
CA SER A 8 -12.02 15.64 -35.24
C SER A 8 -10.60 15.13 -34.98
N LYS A 9 -9.77 15.91 -34.28
CA LYS A 9 -8.44 15.48 -33.82
C LYS A 9 -8.63 14.56 -32.62
N ARG A 10 -8.40 13.25 -32.79
CA ARG A 10 -8.23 12.33 -31.66
C ARG A 10 -7.05 12.81 -30.80
N ARG A 11 -7.32 13.10 -29.52
CA ARG A 11 -6.29 13.35 -28.52
C ARG A 11 -6.06 12.04 -27.77
N THR A 12 -4.84 11.53 -27.80
CA THR A 12 -4.43 10.41 -26.96
C THR A 12 -3.93 10.99 -25.64
N ILE A 13 -4.49 10.52 -24.52
CA ILE A 13 -3.99 10.82 -23.18
C ILE A 13 -3.37 9.53 -22.66
N THR A 14 -2.11 9.59 -22.25
CA THR A 14 -1.43 8.48 -21.56
C THR A 14 -1.52 8.76 -20.07
N LEU A 15 -2.12 7.83 -19.32
CA LEU A 15 -2.12 7.84 -17.86
C LEU A 15 -1.13 6.76 -17.39
N SER A 16 -0.11 7.17 -16.65
CA SER A 16 0.72 6.26 -15.86
C SER A 16 0.27 6.35 -14.40
N LEU A 17 -0.07 5.22 -13.81
CA LEU A 17 -0.26 5.12 -12.37
C LEU A 17 1.06 4.67 -11.75
N ASP A 18 1.50 5.34 -10.70
CA ASP A 18 2.64 4.88 -9.92
C ASP A 18 2.29 3.53 -9.30
N ALA A 19 3.19 2.55 -9.44
CA ALA A 19 3.07 1.27 -8.77
C ALA A 19 3.31 1.48 -7.27
N VAL A 20 2.27 1.33 -6.46
CA VAL A 20 2.32 1.59 -5.01
C VAL A 20 2.59 0.31 -4.23
N ILE A 21 3.45 0.43 -3.23
CA ILE A 21 3.62 -0.56 -2.16
C ILE A 21 3.12 0.06 -0.87
N ILE A 22 2.28 -0.67 -0.13
CA ILE A 22 1.90 -0.27 1.23
C ILE A 22 2.90 -0.88 2.21
N GLY A 23 3.52 -0.03 3.03
CA GLY A 23 4.35 -0.43 4.18
C GLY A 23 3.57 -0.28 5.48
N ILE A 24 3.27 -1.39 6.17
CA ILE A 24 2.51 -1.40 7.44
C ILE A 24 3.46 -1.73 8.58
N ASP A 25 3.89 -0.75 9.37
CA ASP A 25 4.82 -1.00 10.48
C ASP A 25 4.28 -0.55 11.83
N ALA A 26 4.07 -1.50 12.73
CA ALA A 26 3.94 -1.19 14.16
C ALA A 26 5.26 -0.59 14.70
N ASN A 27 5.17 0.33 15.66
CA ASN A 27 6.36 0.95 16.27
C ASN A 27 6.21 1.31 17.77
N PHE A 28 5.26 0.67 18.46
CA PHE A 28 4.87 1.02 19.83
C PHE A 28 5.68 0.29 20.92
N GLU A 29 6.47 -0.73 20.57
CA GLU A 29 7.33 -1.49 21.49
C GLU A 29 8.78 -1.49 21.01
N PRO A 30 9.78 -1.76 21.87
CA PRO A 30 11.19 -1.70 21.48
C PRO A 30 11.52 -2.51 20.23
N ILE A 31 11.02 -3.75 20.12
CA ILE A 31 11.31 -4.62 18.97
C ILE A 31 10.67 -4.13 17.67
N THR A 32 9.40 -3.71 17.72
CA THR A 32 8.67 -3.19 16.56
C THR A 32 9.23 -1.83 16.15
N LYS A 33 9.62 -0.98 17.11
CA LYS A 33 10.32 0.27 16.85
C LYS A 33 11.66 0.06 16.15
N THR A 34 12.52 -0.84 16.66
CA THR A 34 13.83 -1.12 16.04
C THR A 34 13.68 -1.64 14.61
N ALA A 35 12.75 -2.56 14.37
CA ALA A 35 12.51 -3.08 13.03
C ALA A 35 11.88 -2.03 12.09
N CYS A 36 10.99 -1.16 12.59
CA CYS A 36 10.44 -0.03 11.83
C CYS A 36 11.57 0.93 11.40
N ASP A 37 12.46 1.28 12.33
CA ASP A 37 13.62 2.13 12.06
C ASP A 37 14.56 1.49 11.02
N TYR A 38 14.76 0.16 11.08
CA TYR A 38 15.55 -0.56 10.08
C TYR A 38 14.89 -0.50 8.69
N ARG A 39 13.58 -0.75 8.61
CA ARG A 39 12.83 -0.72 7.34
C ARG A 39 12.86 0.67 6.71
N GLN A 40 12.73 1.72 7.52
CA GLN A 40 12.85 3.11 7.07
C GLN A 40 14.22 3.42 6.45
N LYS A 41 15.29 2.88 7.04
CA LYS A 41 16.68 3.15 6.59
C LYS A 41 17.12 2.29 5.41
N ASN A 42 16.58 1.07 5.28
CA ASN A 42 17.15 0.07 4.36
C ASN A 42 16.14 -0.47 3.34
N VAL A 43 14.91 -0.76 3.76
CA VAL A 43 13.92 -1.47 2.93
C VAL A 43 13.19 -0.51 2.01
N TYR A 44 12.58 0.54 2.55
CA TYR A 44 11.80 1.48 1.73
C TYR A 44 12.67 2.23 0.72
N PRO A 45 13.87 2.72 1.08
CA PRO A 45 14.76 3.31 0.07
C PRO A 45 15.15 2.34 -1.05
N TYR A 46 15.23 1.03 -0.78
CA TYR A 46 15.46 0.05 -1.83
C TYR A 46 14.26 -0.08 -2.77
N LEU A 47 13.04 -0.15 -2.23
CA LEU A 47 11.80 -0.23 -3.02
C LEU A 47 11.60 1.02 -3.88
N GLU A 48 11.86 2.20 -3.33
CA GLU A 48 11.82 3.47 -4.06
C GLU A 48 12.82 3.49 -5.21
N ARG A 49 14.06 3.01 -5.00
CA ARG A 49 15.06 2.85 -6.07
C ARG A 49 14.64 1.85 -7.16
N LYS A 50 13.67 0.97 -6.89
CA LYS A 50 13.08 0.07 -7.87
C LYS A 50 11.90 0.68 -8.63
N GLY A 51 11.55 1.93 -8.35
CA GLY A 51 10.49 2.66 -9.03
C GLY A 51 9.11 2.51 -8.41
N PHE A 52 9.03 1.97 -7.18
CA PHE A 52 7.77 1.93 -6.44
C PHE A 52 7.57 3.21 -5.63
N THR A 53 6.33 3.68 -5.57
CA THR A 53 5.92 4.67 -4.56
C THR A 53 5.57 3.91 -3.28
N VAL A 54 6.22 4.23 -2.17
CA VAL A 54 5.93 3.58 -0.88
C VAL A 54 4.94 4.44 -0.08
N GLN A 55 3.79 3.87 0.25
CA GLN A 55 2.84 4.47 1.19
C GLN A 55 3.12 3.94 2.60
N HIS A 56 3.65 4.81 3.46
CA HIS A 56 4.02 4.48 4.84
C HIS A 56 2.80 4.57 5.77
N LEU A 57 2.27 3.43 6.19
CA LEU A 57 1.23 3.30 7.22
C LEU A 57 1.87 2.78 8.51
N GLN A 58 2.56 3.66 9.22
CA GLN A 58 3.39 3.32 10.38
C GLN A 58 2.82 3.87 11.69
N GLY A 59 3.18 3.24 12.82
CA GLY A 59 2.73 3.63 14.15
C GLY A 59 1.22 3.72 14.23
N SER A 60 0.68 4.87 14.64
CA SER A 60 -0.77 5.09 14.75
C SER A 60 -1.55 4.88 13.45
N MET A 61 -0.89 4.93 12.29
CA MET A 61 -1.46 4.64 10.97
C MET A 61 -1.44 3.17 10.60
N ALA A 62 -0.67 2.33 11.31
CA ALA A 62 -0.67 0.88 11.16
C ALA A 62 -1.94 0.28 11.80
N ARG A 63 -3.12 0.69 11.33
CA ARG A 63 -4.42 0.23 11.83
C ARG A 63 -5.35 -0.06 10.68
N ARG A 64 -6.31 -0.96 10.89
CA ARG A 64 -7.26 -1.40 9.85
C ARG A 64 -8.02 -0.26 9.20
N THR A 65 -8.41 0.76 9.98
CA THR A 65 -9.07 1.99 9.49
C THR A 65 -8.30 2.69 8.36
N TYR A 66 -6.96 2.65 8.37
CA TYR A 66 -6.13 3.28 7.34
C TYR A 66 -5.66 2.27 6.29
N VAL A 67 -5.30 1.06 6.72
CA VAL A 67 -4.78 0.02 5.86
C VAL A 67 -5.84 -0.51 4.90
N ALA A 68 -7.04 -0.84 5.37
CA ALA A 68 -8.06 -1.42 4.52
C ALA A 68 -8.46 -0.53 3.32
N PRO A 69 -8.74 0.78 3.49
CA PRO A 69 -9.02 1.63 2.33
C PRO A 69 -7.80 1.83 1.41
N ALA A 70 -6.58 1.91 1.96
CA ALA A 70 -5.37 2.00 1.14
C ALA A 70 -5.16 0.72 0.31
N ALA A 71 -5.28 -0.45 0.95
CA ALA A 71 -5.10 -1.75 0.33
C ALA A 71 -6.08 -2.00 -0.82
N ARG A 72 -7.25 -1.37 -0.84
CA ARG A 72 -8.25 -1.49 -1.93
C ARG A 72 -7.96 -0.60 -3.13
N GLN A 73 -6.94 0.26 -3.09
CA GLN A 73 -6.58 1.11 -4.23
C GLN A 73 -6.07 0.26 -5.41
N ALA A 74 -6.45 0.65 -6.63
CA ALA A 74 -6.20 -0.12 -7.84
C ALA A 74 -4.73 -0.16 -8.28
N ASN A 75 -3.93 0.83 -7.86
CA ASN A 75 -2.50 0.93 -8.17
C ASN A 75 -1.61 0.38 -7.05
N VAL A 76 -2.18 -0.27 -6.03
CA VAL A 76 -1.40 -0.98 -5.00
C VAL A 76 -1.06 -2.37 -5.52
N HIS A 77 0.24 -2.65 -5.67
CA HIS A 77 0.75 -3.91 -6.18
C HIS A 77 1.26 -4.85 -5.10
N TYR A 78 1.80 -4.30 -4.01
CA TYR A 78 2.33 -5.12 -2.93
C TYR A 78 1.97 -4.54 -1.57
N ILE A 79 1.81 -5.43 -0.59
CA ILE A 79 1.71 -5.08 0.82
C ILE A 79 2.89 -5.73 1.54
N THR A 80 3.64 -4.94 2.28
CA THR A 80 4.72 -5.40 3.15
C THR A 80 4.53 -4.79 4.52
N GLY A 81 4.98 -5.48 5.57
CA GLY A 81 4.84 -4.92 6.90
C GLY A 81 5.65 -5.64 7.96
N LEU A 82 5.59 -5.05 9.14
CA LEU A 82 6.18 -5.47 10.38
C LEU A 82 5.12 -5.25 11.47
N GLY A 83 4.88 -6.29 12.26
CA GLY A 83 3.98 -6.23 13.38
C GLY A 83 3.98 -7.56 14.10
N HIS A 84 3.21 -7.63 15.18
CA HIS A 84 2.90 -8.90 15.80
C HIS A 84 1.83 -9.63 14.99
N GLY A 85 1.59 -10.87 15.36
CA GLY A 85 0.52 -11.65 14.76
C GLY A 85 0.29 -12.95 15.49
N SER A 86 -0.73 -13.65 15.04
CA SER A 86 -0.99 -15.03 15.36
C SER A 86 -0.99 -15.85 14.06
N TYR A 87 -1.30 -17.14 14.16
CA TYR A 87 -1.53 -17.96 12.96
C TYR A 87 -2.62 -17.37 12.04
N GLU A 88 -3.60 -16.67 12.61
CA GLU A 88 -4.78 -16.18 11.89
C GLU A 88 -4.82 -14.66 11.70
N SER A 89 -3.82 -13.93 12.20
CA SER A 89 -3.85 -12.46 12.20
C SER A 89 -2.49 -11.79 12.06
N PHE A 90 -2.50 -10.65 11.37
CA PHE A 90 -1.44 -9.66 11.37
C PHE A 90 -1.95 -8.40 12.07
N THR A 91 -1.20 -7.95 13.08
CA THR A 91 -1.56 -6.79 13.92
C THR A 91 -0.64 -5.61 13.65
N GLY A 92 -1.17 -4.41 13.80
CA GLY A 92 -0.42 -3.16 13.71
C GLY A 92 -0.29 -2.49 15.07
N ASP A 93 -0.67 -1.22 15.18
CA ASP A 93 -0.48 -0.42 16.38
C ASP A 93 -1.22 -0.98 17.61
N PHE A 94 -0.54 -1.07 18.75
CA PHE A 94 -1.07 -1.61 20.01
C PHE A 94 -1.84 -2.94 19.85
N TYR A 95 -1.31 -3.85 19.04
CA TYR A 95 -1.89 -5.17 18.76
C TYR A 95 -3.26 -5.12 18.04
N ASP A 96 -3.66 -3.98 17.47
CA ASP A 96 -4.90 -3.85 16.70
C ASP A 96 -4.84 -4.71 15.43
N PRO A 97 -5.77 -5.66 15.22
CA PRO A 97 -5.77 -6.51 14.04
C PRO A 97 -5.95 -5.71 12.74
N VAL A 98 -4.97 -5.79 11.85
CA VAL A 98 -5.01 -5.16 10.52
C VAL A 98 -5.61 -6.11 9.50
N PHE A 99 -5.13 -7.35 9.47
CA PHE A 99 -5.69 -8.44 8.69
C PHE A 99 -5.97 -9.63 9.61
N SER A 100 -7.09 -10.31 9.39
CA SER A 100 -7.38 -11.58 10.07
C SER A 100 -8.12 -12.51 9.11
N VAL A 101 -7.98 -13.82 9.28
CA VAL A 101 -8.70 -14.82 8.47
C VAL A 101 -10.20 -14.51 8.50
N GLY A 102 -10.82 -14.43 7.31
CA GLY A 102 -12.24 -14.08 7.18
C GLY A 102 -12.59 -12.60 7.39
N ASN A 103 -11.63 -11.74 7.72
CA ASN A 103 -11.83 -10.31 7.93
C ASN A 103 -10.90 -9.47 7.03
N TYR A 104 -11.10 -9.60 5.72
CA TYR A 104 -10.57 -8.73 4.66
C TYR A 104 -11.40 -8.93 3.39
N SER A 105 -11.50 -7.91 2.55
CA SER A 105 -12.15 -8.03 1.25
C SER A 105 -11.17 -8.57 0.20
N PRO A 106 -11.63 -9.26 -0.87
CA PRO A 106 -10.76 -9.81 -1.90
C PRO A 106 -9.83 -8.76 -2.54
N GLU A 107 -10.27 -7.51 -2.63
CA GLU A 107 -9.50 -6.40 -3.20
C GLU A 107 -8.32 -5.98 -2.32
N GLU A 108 -8.33 -6.29 -1.03
CA GLU A 108 -7.22 -5.98 -0.11
C GLU A 108 -5.99 -6.87 -0.40
N SER A 109 -6.15 -8.10 -0.88
CA SER A 109 -5.07 -9.08 -1.01
C SER A 109 -4.90 -9.70 -2.40
N GLY A 110 -5.94 -9.65 -3.25
CA GLY A 110 -5.92 -10.25 -4.57
C GLY A 110 -4.78 -9.71 -5.45
N GLY A 111 -3.82 -10.58 -5.77
CA GLY A 111 -2.67 -10.23 -6.62
C GLY A 111 -1.66 -9.27 -5.96
N LYS A 112 -1.69 -9.13 -4.62
CA LYS A 112 -0.85 -8.17 -3.85
C LYS A 112 0.17 -8.83 -2.91
N ILE A 113 0.35 -10.14 -3.05
CA ILE A 113 1.20 -11.01 -2.21
C ILE A 113 2.35 -11.55 -3.04
#